data_AF-A0A183DLI6-F1
#
_entry.id   AF-A0A183DLI6-F1
#
_cell.length_a   1.000
_cell.length_b   1.000
_cell.length_c   1.000
_cell.angle_alpha   90.00
_cell.angle_beta   90.00
_cell.angle_gamma   90.00
#
_symmetry.space_group_name_H-M   'P 1'
#
loop_
_entity.id
_entity.type
_entity.pdbx_description
1 polymer ?
#
loop_
_entity_poly.entity_id
_entity_poly.type
_entity_poly.pdbx_seq_one_letter_code
_entity_poly.pdbx_strand_id
1 'polypeptide(L)'
;LQKKIVYVKRLVPNNDLLKYRSVKDLDGFVPDLSGSATVQFAHYQLKFITTPGDAVYEVSVLYDSKQAKVTVDLKSVSHVNAYGDLPHCIVDKNFFLALYCVCYDKIAGNEKV
;
A
#
# COMPACT_ATOMS: atom_id res chain seq x y z
N LEU A 1 5.12 9.69 12.19
CA LEU A 1 6.48 9.15 12.36
C LEU A 1 6.44 7.63 12.14
N GLN A 2 7.33 7.09 11.31
CA GLN A 2 7.43 5.64 11.03
C GLN A 2 8.37 4.99 12.06
N LYS A 3 7.90 3.99 12.79
CA LYS A 3 8.69 3.22 13.77
C LYS A 3 9.42 2.05 13.10
N LYS A 4 8.71 1.27 12.28
CA LYS A 4 9.26 0.05 11.65
C LYS A 4 8.57 -0.27 10.33
N ILE A 5 9.34 -0.68 9.32
CA ILE A 5 8.80 -1.32 8.12
C ILE A 5 8.73 -2.82 8.40
N VAL A 6 7.55 -3.42 8.21
CA VAL A 6 7.33 -4.85 8.38
C VAL A 6 7.68 -5.58 7.09
N TYR A 7 7.14 -5.14 5.95
CA TYR A 7 7.51 -5.68 4.65
C TYR A 7 7.24 -4.65 3.54
N VAL A 8 7.89 -4.88 2.40
CA VAL A 8 7.61 -4.21 1.12
C VAL A 8 7.55 -5.27 0.03
N LYS A 9 6.52 -5.22 -0.81
CA LYS A 9 6.36 -6.08 -1.99
C LYS A 9 6.21 -5.22 -3.23
N ARG A 10 6.93 -5.58 -4.29
CA ARG A 10 6.74 -5.00 -5.63
C ARG A 10 5.82 -5.93 -6.41
N LEU A 11 4.69 -5.38 -6.86
CA LEU A 11 3.68 -6.05 -7.65
C LEU A 11 3.76 -5.51 -9.08
N VAL A 12 4.15 -6.38 -10.01
CA VAL A 12 4.25 -6.08 -11.44
C VAL A 12 3.47 -7.11 -12.24
N PRO A 13 3.04 -6.78 -13.47
CA PRO A 13 2.37 -7.72 -14.33
C PRO A 13 3.20 -8.99 -14.57
N ASN A 14 2.52 -10.10 -14.87
CA ASN A 14 3.17 -11.34 -15.24
C ASN A 14 4.05 -11.12 -16.49
N ASN A 15 5.27 -11.66 -16.46
CA ASN A 15 6.24 -11.54 -17.53
C ASN A 15 5.73 -12.04 -18.89
N ASP A 16 4.93 -13.10 -18.91
CA ASP A 16 4.36 -13.63 -20.15
C ASP A 16 3.32 -12.68 -20.74
N LEU A 17 2.56 -11.98 -19.90
CA LEU A 17 1.66 -10.91 -20.35
C LEU A 17 2.42 -9.72 -20.93
N LEU A 18 3.59 -9.39 -20.36
CA LEU A 18 4.45 -8.32 -20.88
C LEU A 18 5.09 -8.68 -22.22
N LYS A 19 5.33 -9.97 -22.45
CA LYS A 19 5.93 -10.48 -23.69
C LYS A 19 4.91 -10.84 -24.75
N TYR A 20 3.64 -10.96 -24.39
CA TYR A 20 2.57 -11.28 -25.34
C TYR A 20 2.47 -10.20 -26.42
N ARG A 21 2.56 -10.63 -27.68
CA ARG A 21 2.46 -9.79 -28.87
C ARG A 21 1.24 -10.13 -29.71
N SER A 22 1.01 -11.40 -29.95
CA SER A 22 -0.10 -11.92 -30.76
C SER A 22 -0.25 -13.43 -30.58
N VAL A 23 -1.09 -14.05 -31.40
CA VAL A 23 -1.12 -15.50 -31.63
C VAL A 23 -0.01 -15.88 -32.62
N LYS A 24 0.63 -17.03 -32.43
CA LYS A 24 1.70 -17.56 -33.31
C LYS A 24 1.18 -18.55 -34.36
N ASP A 25 0.12 -19.28 -34.06
CA ASP A 25 -0.48 -20.33 -34.88
C ASP A 25 -1.85 -19.93 -35.46
N LEU A 26 -2.40 -20.79 -36.31
CA LEU A 26 -3.61 -20.53 -37.09
C LEU A 26 -4.89 -20.76 -36.26
N ASP A 27 -4.80 -21.61 -35.24
CA ASP A 27 -5.89 -22.03 -34.36
C ASP A 27 -5.95 -21.27 -33.03
N GLY A 28 -4.93 -20.49 -32.65
CA GLY A 28 -5.04 -19.58 -31.52
C GLY A 28 -4.40 -20.03 -30.22
N PHE A 29 -3.83 -21.24 -30.16
CA PHE A 29 -3.46 -21.87 -28.89
C PHE A 29 -2.02 -21.58 -28.45
N VAL A 30 -1.14 -21.19 -29.36
CA VAL A 30 0.25 -20.84 -29.04
C VAL A 30 0.44 -19.33 -29.05
N PRO A 31 0.75 -18.71 -27.90
CA PRO A 31 1.03 -17.28 -27.84
C PRO A 31 2.39 -16.95 -28.48
N ASP A 32 2.45 -15.83 -29.19
CA ASP A 32 3.70 -15.18 -29.56
C ASP A 32 4.18 -14.32 -28.38
N LEU A 33 5.21 -14.82 -27.68
CA LEU A 33 5.88 -14.14 -26.56
C LEU A 33 7.16 -13.40 -26.98
N SER A 34 7.25 -12.98 -28.25
CA SER A 34 8.40 -12.20 -28.77
C SER A 34 8.35 -10.70 -28.44
N GLY A 35 7.31 -10.24 -27.74
CA GLY A 35 7.15 -8.85 -27.33
C GLY A 35 8.17 -8.42 -26.27
N SER A 36 8.37 -7.11 -26.18
CA SER A 36 9.37 -6.48 -25.31
C SER A 36 8.78 -5.35 -24.46
N ALA A 37 7.51 -5.44 -24.05
CA ALA A 37 6.90 -4.38 -23.27
C ALA A 37 7.62 -4.23 -21.92
N THR A 38 7.92 -2.99 -21.56
CA THR A 38 8.56 -2.65 -20.29
C THR A 38 7.53 -2.23 -19.27
N VAL A 39 7.77 -2.56 -18.01
CA VAL A 39 6.90 -2.19 -16.91
C VAL A 39 7.04 -0.70 -16.62
N GLN A 40 6.08 0.11 -17.08
CA GLN A 40 6.00 1.53 -16.75
C GLN A 40 5.42 1.77 -15.34
N PHE A 41 4.41 0.98 -14.98
CA PHE A 41 3.68 1.13 -13.72
C PHE A 41 3.97 -0.07 -12.80
N ALA A 42 4.31 0.22 -11.55
CA ALA A 42 4.46 -0.80 -10.52
C ALA A 42 3.63 -0.43 -9.29
N HIS A 43 2.92 -1.42 -8.76
CA HIS A 43 2.30 -1.28 -7.44
C HIS A 43 3.28 -1.73 -6.37
N TYR A 44 3.40 -0.98 -5.30
CA TYR A 44 4.14 -1.38 -4.11
C TYR A 44 3.17 -1.55 -2.95
N GLN A 45 3.19 -2.70 -2.30
CA GLN A 45 2.44 -2.96 -1.07
C GLN A 45 3.40 -2.85 0.11
N LEU A 46 3.12 -1.94 1.03
CA LEU A 46 3.94 -1.70 2.20
C LEU A 46 3.13 -1.99 3.45
N LYS A 47 3.74 -2.66 4.43
CA LYS A 47 3.21 -2.76 5.77
C LYS A 47 4.21 -2.17 6.76
N PHE A 48 3.75 -1.26 7.61
CA PHE A 48 4.62 -0.56 8.56
C PHE A 48 3.90 -0.24 9.86
N ILE A 49 4.68 0.08 10.87
CA ILE A 49 4.24 0.44 12.22
C ILE A 49 4.60 1.90 12.44
N THR A 50 3.65 2.70 12.92
CA THR A 50 3.86 4.11 13.26
C THR A 50 3.99 4.34 14.75
N THR A 51 4.61 5.45 15.11
CA THR A 51 4.57 6.01 16.46
C THR A 51 3.92 7.39 16.41
N PRO A 52 3.11 7.76 17.41
CA PRO A 52 2.78 6.99 18.62
C PRO A 52 1.64 5.96 18.42
N GLY A 53 1.45 5.06 19.40
CA GLY A 53 0.34 4.10 19.44
C GLY A 53 0.55 2.78 18.69
N ASP A 54 1.73 2.55 18.11
CA ASP A 54 2.11 1.30 17.44
C ASP A 54 1.08 0.79 16.41
N ALA A 55 0.39 1.73 15.75
CA ALA A 55 -0.57 1.46 14.70
C ALA A 55 0.10 0.78 13.50
N VAL A 56 -0.51 -0.29 13.01
CA VAL A 56 -0.01 -1.08 11.89
C VAL A 56 -0.80 -0.70 10.66
N TYR A 57 -0.15 -0.09 9.68
CA TYR A 57 -0.77 0.27 8.42
C TYR A 57 -0.30 -0.62 7.28
N GLU A 58 -1.20 -0.86 6.34
CA GLU A 58 -0.91 -1.43 5.05
C GLU A 58 -1.37 -0.46 3.94
N VAL A 59 -0.49 -0.20 2.98
CA VAL A 59 -0.69 0.79 1.92
C VAL A 59 -0.30 0.22 0.56
N SER A 60 -1.11 0.54 -0.45
CA SER A 60 -0.78 0.31 -1.85
C SER A 60 -0.38 1.62 -2.53
N VAL A 61 0.79 1.62 -3.15
CA VAL A 61 1.38 2.77 -3.81
C VAL A 61 1.51 2.49 -5.29
N LEU A 62 1.07 3.40 -6.15
CA LEU A 62 1.31 3.32 -7.59
C LEU A 62 2.52 4.18 -7.94
N TYR A 63 3.53 3.55 -8.54
CA TYR A 63 4.71 4.22 -9.06
C TYR A 63 4.70 4.21 -10.59
N ASP A 64 4.80 5.39 -11.20
CA ASP A 64 5.04 5.59 -12.63
C ASP A 64 6.51 5.94 -12.84
N SER A 65 7.26 5.00 -13.44
CA SER A 65 8.70 5.18 -13.68
C SER A 65 9.01 6.20 -14.77
N LYS A 66 8.08 6.48 -15.68
CA LYS A 66 8.28 7.44 -16.77
C LYS A 66 8.20 8.88 -16.26
N GLN A 67 7.30 9.13 -15.32
CA GLN A 67 7.08 10.46 -14.72
C GLN A 67 7.82 10.64 -13.38
N ALA A 68 8.48 9.60 -12.88
CA ALA A 68 9.01 9.54 -11.52
C ALA A 68 7.96 9.94 -10.46
N LYS A 69 6.70 9.52 -10.68
CA LYS A 69 5.55 9.94 -9.88
C LYS A 69 5.08 8.81 -8.98
N VAL A 70 4.82 9.14 -7.72
CA VAL A 70 4.20 8.26 -6.74
C VAL A 70 2.79 8.76 -6.46
N THR A 71 1.81 7.86 -6.57
CA THR A 71 0.40 8.14 -6.25
C THR A 71 -0.06 7.20 -5.14
N VAL A 72 -0.70 7.75 -4.12
CA VAL A 72 -1.30 7.00 -3.01
C VAL A 72 -2.76 7.42 -2.89
N ASP A 73 -3.66 6.44 -2.84
CA ASP A 73 -5.05 6.70 -2.48
C ASP A 73 -5.21 6.52 -0.97
N LEU A 74 -5.42 7.63 -0.26
CA LEU A 74 -5.61 7.62 1.19
C LEU A 74 -6.86 6.85 1.63
N LYS A 75 -7.85 6.63 0.74
CA LYS A 75 -9.00 5.78 1.04
C LYS A 75 -8.66 4.29 1.02
N SER A 76 -7.55 3.91 0.37
CA SER A 76 -7.07 2.53 0.29
C SER A 76 -6.10 2.15 1.42
N VAL A 77 -5.71 3.12 2.26
CA VAL A 77 -4.87 2.88 3.43
C VAL A 77 -5.67 2.04 4.43
N SER A 78 -5.12 0.90 4.81
CA SER A 78 -5.74 -0.01 5.77
C SER A 78 -4.98 0.03 7.09
N HIS A 79 -5.67 0.32 8.19
CA HIS A 79 -5.14 0.09 9.54
C HIS A 79 -5.47 -1.35 9.95
N VAL A 80 -4.44 -2.16 10.19
CA VAL A 80 -4.55 -3.61 10.29
C VAL A 80 -4.91 -4.09 11.70
N ASN A 81 -4.48 -3.38 12.75
CA ASN A 81 -4.86 -3.67 14.13
C ASN A 81 -6.13 -2.90 14.56
N ALA A 82 -6.78 -3.35 15.62
CA ALA A 82 -8.00 -2.71 16.12
C ALA A 82 -7.73 -1.29 16.64
N TYR A 83 -8.62 -0.34 16.31
CA TYR A 83 -8.55 1.06 16.78
C TYR A 83 -8.94 1.21 18.24
N GLY A 84 -9.94 0.43 18.69
CA GLY A 84 -10.58 0.63 19.99
C GLY A 84 -10.99 2.09 20.19
N ASP A 85 -10.64 2.63 21.34
CA ASP A 85 -10.95 4.01 21.77
C ASP A 85 -9.77 4.99 21.56
N LEU A 86 -8.74 4.57 20.80
CA LEU A 86 -7.54 5.38 20.55
C LEU A 86 -7.83 6.74 19.89
N PRO A 87 -8.74 6.87 18.91
CA PRO A 87 -9.02 8.16 18.26
C PRO A 87 -10.16 8.98 18.93
N HIS A 88 -10.64 8.64 20.13
CA HIS A 88 -11.89 9.21 20.68
C HIS A 88 -11.97 10.75 20.66
N CYS A 89 -10.86 11.45 20.92
CA CYS A 89 -10.77 12.91 20.92
C CYS A 89 -10.93 13.59 19.53
N ILE A 90 -10.85 12.81 18.43
CA ILE A 90 -11.02 13.32 17.06
C ILE A 90 -12.32 12.85 16.39
N VAL A 91 -12.97 11.80 16.90
CA VAL A 91 -14.18 11.19 16.29
C VAL A 91 -15.28 12.23 16.05
N ASP A 92 -15.59 13.05 17.06
CA ASP A 92 -16.66 14.07 16.98
C ASP A 92 -16.25 15.31 16.18
N LYS A 93 -14.94 15.50 15.93
CA LYS A 93 -14.40 16.66 15.20
C LYS A 93 -14.23 16.37 13.72
N ASN A 94 -13.65 15.22 13.41
CA ASN A 94 -13.45 14.73 12.06
C ASN A 94 -13.24 13.21 12.09
N PHE A 95 -14.32 12.48 11.85
CA PHE A 95 -14.32 11.03 11.80
C PHE A 95 -13.32 10.46 10.78
N PHE A 96 -13.05 11.14 9.66
CA PHE A 96 -12.09 10.65 8.66
C PHE A 96 -10.64 10.62 9.18
N LEU A 97 -10.32 11.43 10.18
CA LEU A 97 -9.02 11.41 10.84
C LEU A 97 -8.88 10.30 11.88
N ALA A 98 -9.98 9.66 12.29
CA ALA A 98 -9.93 8.56 13.27
C ALA A 98 -9.10 7.37 12.77
N LEU A 99 -8.98 7.21 11.44
CA LEU A 99 -8.09 6.22 10.81
C LEU A 99 -6.61 6.48 11.10
N TYR A 100 -6.21 7.74 11.28
CA TYR A 100 -4.81 8.18 11.28
C TYR A 100 -4.33 8.71 12.64
N CYS A 101 -5.25 9.18 13.47
CA CYS A 101 -4.95 9.88 14.70
C CYS A 101 -5.09 8.97 15.91
N VAL A 102 -4.31 9.29 16.94
CA VAL A 102 -4.40 8.72 18.28
C VAL A 102 -4.41 9.85 19.29
N CYS A 103 -5.18 9.67 20.36
CA CYS A 103 -5.30 10.62 21.45
C CYS A 103 -4.30 10.27 22.55
N TYR A 104 -3.48 11.26 22.93
CA TYR A 104 -2.34 11.03 23.83
C TYR A 104 -2.74 10.50 25.21
N ASP A 105 -3.91 10.87 25.72
CA ASP A 105 -4.45 10.35 26.98
C ASP A 105 -4.68 8.83 26.97
N LYS A 106 -4.85 8.21 25.78
CA LYS A 106 -5.02 6.75 25.62
C LYS A 106 -3.70 5.99 25.46
N ILE A 107 -2.59 6.69 25.24
CA ILE A 107 -1.27 6.09 24.99
C ILE A 107 -0.23 6.48 26.04
N ALA A 108 -0.42 7.60 26.76
CA ALA A 108 0.46 8.08 27.82
C ALA A 108 0.50 7.17 29.08
N GLY A 109 -0.40 6.20 29.19
CA GLY A 109 -0.37 5.17 30.24
C GLY A 109 0.53 3.95 29.94
N ASN A 110 0.97 3.80 28.69
CA ASN A 110 1.78 2.66 28.23
C ASN A 110 3.24 3.02 27.92
N GLU A 111 3.65 4.28 28.07
CA GLU A 111 5.06 4.66 28.15
C GLU A 111 5.54 4.52 29.60
N LYS A 112 5.77 3.27 30.03
CA LYS A 112 6.70 3.02 31.13
C LYS A 112 8.05 2.59 30.55
N VAL A 113 9.01 3.52 30.67
CA VAL A 113 10.47 3.40 30.54
C VAL A 113 11.01 3.31 29.11
#